data_AF-A0A1V5QR52-F1
#
_entry.id   AF-A0A1V5QR52-F1
#
_cell.length_a   1.000
_cell.length_b   1.000
_cell.length_c   1.000
_cell.angle_alpha   90.00
_cell.angle_beta   90.00
_cell.angle_gamma   90.00
#
_symmetry.space_group_name_H-M   'P 1'
#
loop_
_entity.id
_entity.type
_entity.pdbx_description
1 polymer ?
#
loop_
_entity_poly.entity_id
_entity_poly.type
_entity_poly.pdbx_seq_one_letter_code
_entity_poly.pdbx_strand_id
1 'polypeptide(L)'
;MSKTLEYAFDDACIARVAGKLGRRAEQARYDRRAQGWKHLFDPSSGFLRGRLEGHWWSPFDPTEVNANYTEGNAWQYAFFVPHDVSGLMAFHGGSEAFAARLDALFTAESRITGTQQPDITGLVGQYAHGNEPSHHLAYLHAFAGQPWKTQARVRQLMDGMYRNAPDGLIGNEDCGQMSAWLVMSALGFYSVTPASGQYVIGTPWFPEATVRLQNGAVMTLRAPGASPERPYIQALHRRGQAHPRAFLTWEELMAGGELRFTLGTQPSDWGSAEVERPRTATPGPQVVPAPFVAEGASHFRGTTAVRLGVALPGARVHYTLDGSEPTEASPLAEGTISIDRSGVLKARAWVEGGEPSPVLEATFTRVPEGRSLVIQGRYSRQYSAGGDSALIDGLRGGAHWRQGRWQGYQGQDVVFTVDLGTAQPLGRVALGCIQDTRSWILMPREVIFEGAKEGRTFRELGRARPTAEPGSLEVLREDLGVEAGGALIRYLRVTVRHAGPLPSNHPGAGSPSFFFADEILAEVSGPIGP
;
A
#
# COMPACT_ATOMS: atom_id res chain seq x y z
N MET A 1 2.81 -3.21 2.39
CA MET A 1 3.09 -1.76 2.35
C MET A 1 2.80 -1.14 3.72
N SER A 2 1.62 -1.35 4.31
CA SER A 2 1.24 -0.84 5.66
C SER A 2 2.32 -1.09 6.73
N LYS A 3 2.81 -2.34 6.80
CA LYS A 3 3.92 -2.73 7.69
C LYS A 3 5.15 -1.84 7.57
N THR A 4 5.53 -1.42 6.36
CA THR A 4 6.70 -0.56 6.17
C THR A 4 6.47 0.84 6.72
N LEU A 5 5.24 1.36 6.62
CA LEU A 5 4.88 2.67 7.17
C LEU A 5 4.82 2.63 8.70
N GLU A 6 4.22 1.60 9.27
CA GLU A 6 4.19 1.37 10.71
C GLU A 6 5.61 1.15 11.27
N TYR A 7 6.43 0.30 10.65
CA TYR A 7 7.82 0.11 11.08
C TYR A 7 8.65 1.39 10.99
N ALA A 8 8.37 2.26 10.00
CA ALA A 8 9.03 3.56 9.92
C ALA A 8 8.66 4.45 11.13
N PHE A 9 7.40 4.44 11.56
CA PHE A 9 6.97 5.13 12.77
C PHE A 9 7.55 4.50 14.05
N ASP A 10 7.56 3.17 14.14
CA ASP A 10 8.15 2.43 15.26
C ASP A 10 9.65 2.73 15.39
N ASP A 11 10.37 2.71 14.28
CA ASP A 11 11.80 3.06 14.22
C ASP A 11 12.02 4.52 14.67
N ALA A 12 11.14 5.45 14.33
CA ALA A 12 11.20 6.83 14.84
C ALA A 12 11.03 6.88 16.37
N CYS A 13 10.16 6.05 16.94
CA CYS A 13 9.97 5.94 18.38
C CYS A 13 11.22 5.35 19.07
N ILE A 14 11.82 4.31 18.48
CA ILE A 14 13.07 3.73 18.97
C ILE A 14 14.19 4.78 18.95
N ALA A 15 14.31 5.56 17.87
CA ALA A 15 15.31 6.61 17.75
C ALA A 15 15.17 7.67 18.86
N ARG A 16 13.94 8.09 19.17
CA ARG A 16 13.66 9.03 20.27
C ARG A 16 14.10 8.50 21.63
N VAL A 17 13.81 7.22 21.92
CA VAL A 17 14.24 6.58 23.18
C VAL A 17 15.77 6.46 23.22
N ALA A 18 16.40 6.02 22.15
CA ALA A 18 17.86 5.92 22.05
C ALA A 18 18.53 7.29 22.28
N GLY A 19 17.98 8.36 21.69
CA GLY A 19 18.45 9.72 21.90
C GLY A 19 18.35 10.19 23.36
N LYS A 20 17.25 9.88 24.06
CA LYS A 20 17.09 10.17 25.49
C LYS A 20 18.08 9.41 26.37
N LEU A 21 18.50 8.21 25.96
CA LEU A 21 19.49 7.39 26.66
C LEU A 21 20.94 7.73 26.27
N GLY A 22 21.17 8.73 25.41
CA GLY A 22 22.51 9.08 24.93
C GLY A 22 23.12 8.10 23.92
N ARG A 23 22.34 7.14 23.40
CA ARG A 23 22.75 6.12 22.44
C ARG A 23 22.71 6.65 21.00
N ARG A 24 23.69 7.48 20.66
CA ARG A 24 23.70 8.26 19.40
C ARG A 24 23.82 7.42 18.13
N ALA A 25 24.59 6.32 18.17
CA ALA A 25 24.74 5.44 17.02
C ALA A 25 23.42 4.73 16.68
N GLU A 26 22.72 4.24 17.70
CA GLU A 26 21.40 3.63 17.55
C GLU A 26 20.37 4.67 17.12
N GLN A 27 20.36 5.86 17.73
CA GLN A 27 19.51 6.96 17.29
C GLN A 27 19.67 7.21 15.79
N ALA A 28 20.91 7.42 15.30
CA ALA A 28 21.16 7.69 13.89
C ALA A 28 20.75 6.54 12.96
N ARG A 29 20.94 5.28 13.39
CA ARG A 29 20.50 4.10 12.63
C ARG A 29 18.98 4.08 12.48
N TYR A 30 18.25 4.32 13.56
CA TYR A 30 16.79 4.25 13.57
C TYR A 30 16.14 5.49 12.94
N ASP A 31 16.73 6.68 13.10
CA ASP A 31 16.33 7.89 12.35
C ASP A 31 16.46 7.67 10.83
N ARG A 32 17.51 6.97 10.37
CA ARG A 32 17.64 6.58 8.95
C ARG A 32 16.53 5.62 8.52
N ARG A 33 16.22 4.60 9.31
CA ARG A 33 15.17 3.61 9.00
C ARG A 33 13.76 4.21 9.02
N ALA A 34 13.50 5.17 9.91
CA ALA A 34 12.26 5.92 9.98
C ALA A 34 11.93 6.67 8.69
N GLN A 35 12.91 6.95 7.83
CA GLN A 35 12.70 7.55 6.52
C GLN A 35 12.32 6.55 5.43
N GLY A 36 12.18 5.25 5.76
CA GLY A 36 11.88 4.18 4.81
C GLY A 36 10.57 4.36 4.03
N TRP A 37 9.62 5.14 4.58
CA TRP A 37 8.38 5.52 3.88
C TRP A 37 8.65 6.24 2.55
N LYS A 38 9.77 6.97 2.41
CA LYS A 38 10.13 7.71 1.20
C LYS A 38 10.39 6.78 0.00
N HIS A 39 10.73 5.52 0.25
CA HIS A 39 10.85 4.49 -0.79
C HIS A 39 9.51 4.09 -1.39
N LEU A 40 8.39 4.39 -0.72
CA LEU A 40 7.05 3.98 -1.13
C LEU A 40 6.25 5.12 -1.73
N PHE A 41 6.73 6.37 -1.69
CA PHE A 41 6.03 7.49 -2.30
C PHE A 41 6.14 7.42 -3.82
N ASP A 42 5.01 7.24 -4.49
CA ASP A 42 4.90 7.30 -5.93
C ASP A 42 4.53 8.72 -6.39
N PRO A 43 5.47 9.46 -7.01
CA PRO A 43 5.22 10.83 -7.44
C PRO A 43 4.18 10.93 -8.56
N SER A 44 3.91 9.85 -9.31
CA SER A 44 2.93 9.87 -10.41
C SER A 44 1.48 9.87 -9.90
N SER A 45 1.21 9.17 -8.80
CA SER A 45 -0.13 9.07 -8.21
C SER A 45 -0.31 9.91 -6.94
N GLY A 46 0.79 10.35 -6.32
CA GLY A 46 0.81 11.01 -5.02
C GLY A 46 0.34 10.10 -3.87
N PHE A 47 0.50 8.78 -4.00
CA PHE A 47 0.17 7.80 -2.95
C PHE A 47 1.42 7.05 -2.49
N LEU A 48 1.33 6.48 -1.28
CA LEU A 48 2.28 5.48 -0.80
C LEU A 48 1.88 4.12 -1.39
N ARG A 49 2.69 3.58 -2.31
CA ARG A 49 2.38 2.36 -3.08
C ARG A 49 3.39 1.25 -2.82
N GLY A 50 2.91 0.01 -2.89
CA GLY A 50 3.78 -1.16 -2.91
C GLY A 50 4.67 -1.18 -4.16
N ARG A 51 5.86 -1.78 -4.04
CA ARG A 51 6.78 -2.03 -5.16
C ARG A 51 7.06 -3.52 -5.30
N LEU A 52 7.21 -3.98 -6.54
CA LEU A 52 7.65 -5.33 -6.89
C LEU A 52 8.75 -5.20 -7.95
N GLU A 53 9.96 -5.69 -7.65
CA GLU A 53 11.11 -5.68 -8.58
C GLU A 53 11.33 -4.31 -9.25
N GLY A 54 11.29 -3.25 -8.45
CA GLY A 54 11.48 -1.87 -8.92
C GLY A 54 10.28 -1.20 -9.58
N HIS A 55 9.24 -1.94 -9.90
CA HIS A 55 8.01 -1.42 -10.47
C HIS A 55 7.01 -1.10 -9.37
N TRP A 56 6.17 -0.09 -9.59
CA TRP A 56 5.02 0.14 -8.74
C TRP A 56 4.00 -0.98 -8.91
N TRP A 57 3.38 -1.42 -7.80
CA TRP A 57 2.30 -2.39 -7.85
C TRP A 57 1.19 -1.92 -8.79
N SER A 58 0.81 -2.76 -9.75
CA SER A 58 -0.13 -2.45 -10.83
C SER A 58 -1.06 -3.63 -11.14
N PRO A 59 -2.29 -3.40 -11.62
CA PRO A 59 -2.93 -2.09 -11.82
C PRO A 59 -3.17 -1.37 -10.49
N PHE A 60 -3.22 -0.03 -10.51
CA PHE A 60 -3.42 0.76 -9.30
C PHE A 60 -4.81 1.39 -9.28
N ASP A 61 -5.58 0.99 -8.27
CA ASP A 61 -6.84 1.62 -7.88
C ASP A 61 -6.70 2.05 -6.42
N PRO A 62 -6.73 3.36 -6.11
CA PRO A 62 -6.52 3.83 -4.74
C PRO A 62 -7.65 3.46 -3.78
N THR A 63 -8.81 3.03 -4.32
CA THR A 63 -9.96 2.57 -3.53
C THR A 63 -9.93 1.07 -3.22
N GLU A 64 -8.96 0.34 -3.77
CA GLU A 64 -8.86 -1.11 -3.66
C GLU A 64 -8.28 -1.56 -2.31
N VAL A 65 -9.06 -2.34 -1.58
CA VAL A 65 -8.58 -3.13 -0.44
C VAL A 65 -7.87 -4.36 -0.97
N ASN A 66 -6.56 -4.43 -0.75
CA ASN A 66 -5.70 -5.50 -1.21
C ASN A 66 -4.58 -5.81 -0.21
N ALA A 67 -3.74 -6.79 -0.52
CA ALA A 67 -2.69 -7.27 0.40
C ALA A 67 -1.60 -6.23 0.75
N ASN A 68 -1.56 -5.06 0.10
CA ASN A 68 -0.59 -4.03 0.42
C ASN A 68 -0.96 -3.26 1.70
N TYR A 69 -2.25 -3.10 1.97
CA TYR A 69 -2.80 -2.27 3.05
C TYR A 69 -3.54 -3.18 4.04
N THR A 70 -3.21 -3.08 5.33
CA THR A 70 -3.94 -3.83 6.36
C THR A 70 -5.26 -3.14 6.61
N GLU A 71 -6.38 -3.84 6.37
CA GLU A 71 -7.74 -3.40 6.66
C GLU A 71 -8.14 -2.06 6.01
N GLY A 72 -7.47 -1.67 4.93
CA GLY A 72 -7.75 -0.42 4.27
C GLY A 72 -7.29 -0.38 2.82
N ASN A 73 -7.19 0.83 2.28
CA ASN A 73 -6.74 1.09 0.92
C ASN A 73 -5.69 2.23 0.87
N ALA A 74 -5.32 2.64 -0.34
CA ALA A 74 -4.30 3.66 -0.56
C ALA A 74 -4.69 5.02 0.00
N TRP A 75 -5.97 5.37 -0.01
CA TRP A 75 -6.46 6.62 0.59
C TRP A 75 -6.28 6.66 2.09
N GLN A 76 -6.65 5.58 2.78
CA GLN A 76 -6.64 5.51 4.24
C GLN A 76 -5.20 5.49 4.80
N TYR A 77 -4.25 4.90 4.07
CA TYR A 77 -2.83 4.94 4.41
C TYR A 77 -2.05 6.12 3.81
N ALA A 78 -2.66 6.94 2.95
CA ALA A 78 -1.96 7.99 2.18
C ALA A 78 -1.14 8.95 3.05
N PHE A 79 -1.56 9.14 4.30
CA PHE A 79 -0.92 10.05 5.25
C PHE A 79 -0.41 9.37 6.52
N PHE A 80 -0.17 8.05 6.50
CA PHE A 80 0.38 7.33 7.64
C PHE A 80 1.90 7.53 7.75
N VAL A 81 2.30 8.77 8.03
CA VAL A 81 3.70 9.16 8.31
C VAL A 81 3.71 10.16 9.50
N PRO A 82 3.13 9.79 10.66
CA PRO A 82 2.90 10.75 11.74
C PRO A 82 4.20 11.32 12.34
N HIS A 83 5.32 10.59 12.27
CA HIS A 83 6.63 11.08 12.73
C HIS A 83 7.28 12.11 11.80
N ASP A 84 6.83 12.23 10.55
CA ASP A 84 7.46 13.06 9.51
C ASP A 84 6.42 13.73 8.59
N VAL A 85 5.39 14.34 9.19
CA VAL A 85 4.34 15.04 8.43
C VAL A 85 4.94 16.16 7.59
N SER A 86 5.99 16.83 8.10
CA SER A 86 6.73 17.85 7.34
C SER A 86 7.39 17.26 6.08
N GLY A 87 8.02 16.08 6.17
CA GLY A 87 8.61 15.39 5.03
C GLY A 87 7.56 14.98 4.01
N LEU A 88 6.44 14.39 4.45
CA LEU A 88 5.35 14.00 3.55
C LEU A 88 4.74 15.21 2.84
N MET A 89 4.52 16.31 3.57
CA MET A 89 4.04 17.58 3.01
C MET A 89 4.98 18.13 1.93
N ALA A 90 6.30 18.06 2.13
CA ALA A 90 7.27 18.45 1.11
C ALA A 90 7.19 17.59 -0.16
N PHE A 91 7.01 16.26 -0.01
CA PHE A 91 6.83 15.34 -1.15
C PHE A 91 5.52 15.59 -1.93
N HIS A 92 4.50 16.14 -1.28
CA HIS A 92 3.28 16.60 -1.94
C HIS A 92 3.42 17.97 -2.62
N GLY A 93 4.55 18.68 -2.48
CA GLY A 93 4.74 20.01 -3.04
C GLY A 93 4.42 21.16 -2.08
N GLY A 94 4.34 20.88 -0.77
CA GLY A 94 4.16 21.89 0.27
C GLY A 94 2.76 21.92 0.88
N SER A 95 2.54 22.93 1.72
CA SER A 95 1.37 23.05 2.61
C SER A 95 0.03 23.03 1.88
N GLU A 96 -0.08 23.80 0.79
CA GLU A 96 -1.32 23.93 0.03
C GLU A 96 -1.67 22.63 -0.71
N ALA A 97 -0.69 22.04 -1.39
CA ALA A 97 -0.88 20.80 -2.14
C ALA A 97 -1.20 19.62 -1.20
N PHE A 98 -0.56 19.56 -0.02
CA PHE A 98 -0.88 18.59 1.02
C PHE A 98 -2.32 18.77 1.55
N ALA A 99 -2.73 20.01 1.85
CA ALA A 99 -4.09 20.30 2.30
C ALA A 99 -5.14 19.95 1.23
N ALA A 100 -4.88 20.26 -0.05
CA ALA A 100 -5.77 19.90 -1.15
C ALA A 100 -5.89 18.38 -1.31
N ARG A 101 -4.80 17.63 -1.12
CA ARG A 101 -4.82 16.17 -1.12
C ARG A 101 -5.63 15.61 0.04
N LEU A 102 -5.55 16.23 1.21
CA LEU A 102 -6.35 15.85 2.37
C LEU A 102 -7.83 16.21 2.19
N ASP A 103 -8.14 17.33 1.54
CA ASP A 103 -9.52 17.66 1.15
C ASP A 103 -10.09 16.61 0.18
N ALA A 104 -9.29 16.14 -0.77
CA ALA A 104 -9.68 15.09 -1.71
C ALA A 104 -10.02 13.77 -1.02
N LEU A 105 -9.36 13.42 0.08
CA LEU A 105 -9.72 12.25 0.90
C LEU A 105 -11.17 12.34 1.37
N PHE A 106 -11.58 13.50 1.89
CA PHE A 106 -12.92 13.69 2.47
C PHE A 106 -14.02 13.93 1.43
N THR A 107 -13.67 14.18 0.16
CA THR A 107 -14.63 14.48 -0.92
C THR A 107 -14.66 13.43 -2.03
N ALA A 108 -13.69 12.52 -2.10
CA ALA A 108 -13.70 11.40 -3.02
C ALA A 108 -14.96 10.53 -2.86
N GLU A 109 -15.33 9.78 -3.90
CA GLU A 109 -16.43 8.81 -3.78
C GLU A 109 -16.13 7.76 -2.71
N SER A 110 -17.09 7.44 -1.85
CA SER A 110 -16.96 6.41 -0.80
C SER A 110 -16.96 4.97 -1.32
N ARG A 111 -16.75 4.77 -2.62
CA ARG A 111 -16.69 3.44 -3.23
C ARG A 111 -15.44 2.71 -2.73
N ILE A 112 -15.62 1.48 -2.26
CA ILE A 112 -14.53 0.56 -1.93
C ILE A 112 -14.51 -0.56 -2.96
N THR A 113 -13.33 -0.89 -3.48
CA THR A 113 -13.11 -2.02 -4.41
C THR A 113 -12.18 -3.06 -3.78
N GLY A 114 -11.97 -4.19 -4.44
CA GLY A 114 -11.12 -5.26 -3.92
C GLY A 114 -11.85 -6.15 -2.91
N THR A 115 -11.12 -6.58 -1.88
CA THR A 115 -11.64 -7.47 -0.84
C THR A 115 -12.62 -6.74 0.06
N GLN A 116 -13.75 -7.38 0.41
CA GLN A 116 -14.66 -6.81 1.41
C GLN A 116 -14.00 -6.86 2.79
N GLN A 117 -13.91 -5.70 3.45
CA GLN A 117 -13.45 -5.58 4.83
C GLN A 117 -14.59 -4.99 5.67
N PRO A 118 -15.08 -5.73 6.69
CA PRO A 118 -16.22 -5.28 7.51
C PRO A 118 -15.89 -4.04 8.36
N ASP A 119 -14.61 -3.81 8.68
CA ASP A 119 -14.19 -2.71 9.56
C ASP A 119 -14.09 -1.36 8.85
N ILE A 120 -14.20 -1.32 7.51
CA ILE A 120 -14.21 -0.06 6.75
C ILE A 120 -15.62 0.54 6.78
N THR A 121 -15.92 1.25 7.86
CA THR A 121 -17.22 1.89 8.12
C THR A 121 -17.05 3.38 8.48
N GLY A 122 -18.17 4.10 8.62
CA GLY A 122 -18.15 5.52 8.98
C GLY A 122 -17.48 6.40 7.92
N LEU A 123 -17.80 6.14 6.65
CA LEU A 123 -17.17 6.78 5.51
C LEU A 123 -17.58 8.24 5.35
N VAL A 124 -16.57 9.12 5.22
CA VAL A 124 -16.71 10.51 4.75
C VAL A 124 -15.76 10.67 3.57
N GLY A 125 -16.30 10.50 2.36
CA GLY A 125 -15.47 10.22 1.20
C GLY A 125 -14.70 8.91 1.40
N GLN A 126 -13.37 8.96 1.35
CA GLN A 126 -12.48 7.80 1.60
C GLN A 126 -11.92 7.75 3.03
N TYR A 127 -12.21 8.74 3.87
CA TYR A 127 -11.95 8.65 5.32
C TYR A 127 -12.89 7.59 5.93
N ALA A 128 -12.36 6.64 6.69
CA ALA A 128 -13.15 5.60 7.36
C ALA A 128 -13.02 5.71 8.89
N HIS A 129 -14.01 6.29 9.56
CA HIS A 129 -13.92 6.53 11.00
C HIS A 129 -13.94 5.26 11.86
N GLY A 130 -14.55 4.18 11.37
CA GLY A 130 -14.65 2.93 12.12
C GLY A 130 -13.37 2.10 12.15
N ASN A 131 -12.25 2.64 11.63
CA ASN A 131 -10.99 1.92 11.51
C ASN A 131 -9.78 2.85 11.79
N GLU A 132 -8.78 2.31 12.48
CA GLU A 132 -7.65 3.04 13.05
C GLU A 132 -6.78 3.83 12.07
N PRO A 133 -6.48 3.35 10.86
CA PRO A 133 -5.59 4.09 9.94
C PRO A 133 -6.08 5.50 9.62
N SER A 134 -7.38 5.79 9.81
CA SER A 134 -7.96 7.10 9.56
C SER A 134 -7.98 8.04 10.77
N HIS A 135 -7.81 7.55 12.00
CA HIS A 135 -8.14 8.31 13.22
C HIS A 135 -7.40 9.65 13.36
N HIS A 136 -6.17 9.76 12.87
CA HIS A 136 -5.38 11.00 12.93
C HIS A 136 -5.62 11.96 11.75
N LEU A 137 -6.25 11.51 10.66
CA LEU A 137 -6.27 12.24 9.39
C LEU A 137 -6.98 13.61 9.47
N ALA A 138 -8.05 13.72 10.24
CA ALA A 138 -8.78 14.98 10.42
C ALA A 138 -7.93 16.08 11.10
N TYR A 139 -6.90 15.70 11.84
CA TYR A 139 -5.99 16.62 12.53
C TYR A 139 -4.84 17.12 11.64
N LEU A 140 -4.67 16.56 10.44
CA LEU A 140 -3.53 16.88 9.57
C LEU A 140 -3.65 18.24 8.88
N HIS A 141 -4.87 18.82 8.75
CA HIS A 141 -5.01 20.20 8.26
C HIS A 141 -4.34 21.23 9.16
N ALA A 142 -4.25 21.00 10.48
CA ALA A 142 -3.51 21.88 11.38
C ALA A 142 -2.00 21.94 11.06
N PHE A 143 -1.38 20.82 10.66
CA PHE A 143 0.01 20.82 10.20
C PHE A 143 0.20 21.64 8.91
N ALA A 144 -0.83 21.67 8.06
CA ALA A 144 -0.85 22.42 6.81
C ALA A 144 -1.27 23.90 6.97
N GLY A 145 -1.39 24.40 8.22
CA GLY A 145 -1.77 25.79 8.48
C GLY A 145 -3.24 26.10 8.21
N GLN A 146 -4.11 25.09 8.21
CA GLN A 146 -5.55 25.25 8.03
C GLN A 146 -6.34 24.63 9.20
N PRO A 147 -6.06 25.02 10.46
CA PRO A 147 -6.64 24.39 11.65
C PRO A 147 -8.18 24.50 11.71
N TRP A 148 -8.78 25.50 11.06
CA TRP A 148 -10.24 25.60 10.95
C TRP A 148 -10.89 24.41 10.21
N LYS A 149 -10.18 23.77 9.27
CA LYS A 149 -10.65 22.53 8.62
C LYS A 149 -10.60 21.34 9.57
N THR A 150 -9.55 21.26 10.40
CA THR A 150 -9.49 20.25 11.49
C THR A 150 -10.65 20.45 12.46
N GLN A 151 -10.92 21.68 12.89
CA GLN A 151 -12.03 22.01 13.80
C GLN A 151 -13.39 21.57 13.24
N ALA A 152 -13.69 21.94 11.99
CA ALA A 152 -14.94 21.55 11.33
C ALA A 152 -15.06 20.02 11.19
N ARG A 153 -13.98 19.34 10.78
CA ARG A 153 -14.01 17.90 10.53
C ARG A 153 -14.11 17.08 11.80
N VAL A 154 -13.32 17.42 12.83
CA VAL A 154 -13.39 16.74 14.13
C VAL A 154 -14.78 16.92 14.74
N ARG A 155 -15.37 18.12 14.65
CA ARG A 155 -16.75 18.34 15.11
C ARG A 155 -17.76 17.46 14.37
N GLN A 156 -17.68 17.45 13.04
CA GLN A 156 -18.53 16.62 12.18
C GLN A 156 -18.47 15.14 12.57
N LEU A 157 -17.27 14.62 12.84
CA LEU A 157 -17.06 13.23 13.19
C LEU A 157 -17.60 12.89 14.59
N MET A 158 -17.35 13.72 15.60
CA MET A 158 -17.89 13.51 16.94
C MET A 158 -19.42 13.52 16.95
N ASP A 159 -20.05 14.49 16.28
CA ASP A 159 -21.51 14.62 16.24
C ASP A 159 -22.18 13.54 15.37
N GLY A 160 -21.49 13.05 14.33
CA GLY A 160 -22.05 12.12 13.34
C GLY A 160 -21.80 10.64 13.60
N MET A 161 -20.70 10.28 14.29
CA MET A 161 -20.22 8.90 14.39
C MET A 161 -20.35 8.28 15.77
N TYR A 162 -20.83 9.03 16.76
CA TYR A 162 -21.00 8.56 18.14
C TYR A 162 -22.40 8.89 18.67
N ARG A 163 -23.06 7.89 19.27
CA ARG A 163 -24.36 8.06 19.93
C ARG A 163 -24.38 7.32 21.26
N ASN A 164 -25.16 7.83 22.22
CA ASN A 164 -25.47 7.12 23.45
C ASN A 164 -26.58 6.08 23.21
N ALA A 165 -26.25 5.04 22.45
CA ALA A 165 -27.15 3.95 22.06
C ALA A 165 -26.38 2.63 21.95
N PRO A 166 -27.04 1.46 22.00
CA PRO A 166 -26.39 0.17 21.82
C PRO A 166 -25.62 0.03 20.49
N ASP A 167 -26.09 0.68 19.42
CA ASP A 167 -25.45 0.81 18.11
C ASP A 167 -24.72 2.17 17.96
N GLY A 168 -24.16 2.64 19.07
CA GLY A 168 -23.60 3.98 19.21
C GLY A 168 -22.23 4.18 18.59
N LEU A 169 -21.54 3.11 18.19
CA LEU A 169 -20.24 3.14 17.53
C LEU A 169 -20.38 2.70 16.08
N ILE A 170 -19.60 3.33 15.21
CA ILE A 170 -19.67 3.08 13.77
C ILE A 170 -18.82 1.89 13.31
N GLY A 171 -17.95 1.34 14.17
CA GLY A 171 -17.05 0.22 13.91
C GLY A 171 -16.72 -0.53 15.20
N ASN A 172 -15.69 -1.37 15.18
CA ASN A 172 -15.19 -2.08 16.36
C ASN A 172 -14.72 -1.07 17.42
N GLU A 173 -14.86 -1.41 18.71
CA GLU A 173 -14.44 -0.51 19.80
C GLU A 173 -12.90 -0.51 19.99
N ASP A 174 -12.28 -1.63 19.62
CA ASP A 174 -10.84 -1.90 19.63
C ASP A 174 -10.16 -1.57 20.95
N CYS A 175 -10.72 -2.16 22.01
CA CYS A 175 -10.10 -2.24 23.33
C CYS A 175 -9.79 -0.86 23.93
N GLY A 176 -10.67 0.12 23.68
CA GLY A 176 -10.54 1.50 24.13
C GLY A 176 -10.14 2.49 23.05
N GLN A 177 -9.71 2.06 21.87
CA GLN A 177 -9.16 2.95 20.83
C GLN A 177 -10.21 3.95 20.31
N MET A 178 -11.40 3.49 19.93
CA MET A 178 -12.49 4.37 19.48
C MET A 178 -12.94 5.31 20.60
N SER A 179 -13.13 4.75 21.79
CA SER A 179 -13.54 5.51 22.97
C SER A 179 -12.52 6.58 23.36
N ALA A 180 -11.22 6.27 23.31
CA ALA A 180 -10.15 7.21 23.61
C ALA A 180 -10.06 8.32 22.55
N TRP A 181 -10.30 8.01 21.26
CA TRP A 181 -10.38 9.03 20.23
C TRP A 181 -11.48 10.05 20.54
N LEU A 182 -12.68 9.58 20.91
CA LEU A 182 -13.79 10.46 21.29
C LEU A 182 -13.45 11.29 22.53
N VAL A 183 -12.96 10.66 23.60
CA VAL A 183 -12.63 11.36 24.86
C VAL A 183 -11.60 12.47 24.62
N MET A 184 -10.51 12.17 23.91
CA MET A 184 -9.49 13.16 23.59
C MET A 184 -10.04 14.29 22.70
N SER A 185 -10.70 13.92 21.61
CA SER A 185 -11.28 14.89 20.67
C SER A 185 -12.32 15.78 21.34
N ALA A 186 -13.11 15.24 22.28
CA ALA A 186 -14.12 15.98 23.03
C ALA A 186 -13.51 17.00 24.02
N LEU A 187 -12.33 16.70 24.56
CA LEU A 187 -11.49 17.66 25.27
C LEU A 187 -10.84 18.69 24.32
N GLY A 188 -10.97 18.52 23.01
CA GLY A 188 -10.50 19.48 22.01
C GLY A 188 -9.04 19.32 21.60
N PHE A 189 -8.39 18.19 21.89
CA PHE A 189 -7.03 17.91 21.42
C PHE A 189 -6.77 16.41 21.21
N TYR A 190 -5.83 16.06 20.34
CA TYR A 190 -5.52 14.67 20.00
C TYR A 190 -4.02 14.41 19.79
N SER A 191 -3.55 13.21 20.13
CA SER A 191 -2.16 12.79 19.93
C SER A 191 -1.97 12.17 18.54
N VAL A 192 -1.81 13.01 17.50
CA VAL A 192 -1.52 12.55 16.12
C VAL A 192 -0.25 11.72 16.04
N THR A 193 0.77 12.10 16.79
CA THR A 193 2.08 11.45 16.77
C THR A 193 2.46 11.08 18.19
N PRO A 194 2.09 9.88 18.67
CA PRO A 194 2.56 9.38 19.95
C PRO A 194 4.09 9.51 20.09
N ALA A 195 4.56 9.72 21.31
CA ALA A 195 5.95 10.02 21.66
C ALA A 195 6.55 11.34 21.12
N SER A 196 5.79 12.18 20.39
CA SER A 196 6.25 13.53 20.00
C SER A 196 6.20 14.54 21.14
N GLY A 197 5.36 14.29 22.15
CA GLY A 197 5.02 15.26 23.18
C GLY A 197 4.08 16.38 22.70
N GLN A 198 3.52 16.29 21.49
CA GLN A 198 2.57 17.27 20.96
C GLN A 198 1.15 16.69 20.91
N TYR A 199 0.18 17.52 21.25
CA TYR A 199 -1.25 17.25 21.18
C TYR A 199 -1.91 18.31 20.31
N VAL A 200 -2.39 17.92 19.14
CA VAL A 200 -2.95 18.82 18.12
C VAL A 200 -4.33 19.27 18.56
N ILE A 201 -4.59 20.56 18.52
CA ILE A 201 -5.87 21.13 18.94
C ILE A 201 -6.90 20.91 17.83
N GLY A 202 -8.01 20.28 18.20
CA GLY A 202 -9.21 20.14 17.39
C GLY A 202 -10.20 21.24 17.74
N THR A 203 -11.36 20.85 18.28
CA THR A 203 -12.33 21.78 18.85
C THR A 203 -13.06 21.10 20.02
N PRO A 204 -13.29 21.79 21.15
CA PRO A 204 -13.94 21.19 22.31
C PRO A 204 -15.41 20.85 22.04
N TRP A 205 -15.88 19.73 22.58
CA TRP A 205 -17.27 19.29 22.41
C TRP A 205 -18.22 19.88 23.46
N PHE A 206 -17.71 20.06 24.69
CA PHE A 206 -18.47 20.54 25.84
C PHE A 206 -18.16 22.01 26.19
N PRO A 207 -19.12 22.77 26.74
CA PRO A 207 -18.86 24.12 27.23
C PRO A 207 -17.83 24.20 28.37
N GLU A 208 -17.74 23.14 29.17
CA GLU A 208 -16.75 22.99 30.21
C GLU A 208 -16.39 21.52 30.42
N ALA A 209 -15.12 21.23 30.65
CA ALA A 209 -14.63 19.93 31.09
C ALA A 209 -13.50 20.11 32.11
N THR A 210 -13.42 19.21 33.09
CA THR A 210 -12.34 19.21 34.09
C THR A 210 -11.71 17.83 34.18
N VAL A 211 -10.38 17.78 34.06
CA VAL A 211 -9.58 16.56 34.16
C VAL A 211 -8.66 16.67 35.38
N ARG A 212 -8.75 15.69 36.28
CA ARG A 212 -7.81 15.55 37.41
C ARG A 212 -6.65 14.67 36.96
N LEU A 213 -5.44 15.22 36.96
CA LEU A 213 -4.23 14.54 36.53
C LEU A 213 -3.63 13.72 37.68
N GLN A 214 -2.86 12.68 37.34
CA GLN A 214 -2.24 11.80 38.33
C GLN A 214 -1.23 12.51 39.25
N ASN A 215 -0.63 13.61 38.80
CA ASN A 215 0.27 14.44 39.61
C ASN A 215 -0.48 15.40 40.56
N GLY A 216 -1.81 15.30 40.65
CA GLY A 216 -2.66 16.14 41.48
C GLY A 216 -3.05 17.48 40.84
N ALA A 217 -2.48 17.84 39.68
CA ALA A 217 -2.89 19.03 38.97
C ALA A 217 -4.30 18.86 38.38
N VAL A 218 -5.02 19.99 38.25
CA VAL A 218 -6.35 20.03 37.65
C VAL A 218 -6.27 20.84 36.37
N MET A 219 -6.74 20.26 35.27
CA MET A 219 -6.89 20.94 33.99
C MET A 219 -8.37 21.25 33.76
N THR A 220 -8.71 22.51 33.52
CA THR A 220 -10.08 22.95 33.25
C THR A 220 -10.14 23.56 31.86
N LEU A 221 -11.00 23.01 31.02
CA LEU A 221 -11.28 23.50 29.68
C LEU A 221 -12.58 24.29 29.72
N ARG A 222 -12.56 25.54 29.28
CA ARG A 222 -13.72 26.43 29.20
C ARG A 222 -13.93 26.88 27.77
N ALA A 223 -15.05 26.49 27.19
CA ALA A 223 -15.42 26.83 25.82
C ALA A 223 -16.89 27.28 25.78
N PRO A 224 -17.24 28.41 26.42
CA PRO A 224 -18.63 28.87 26.47
C PRO A 224 -19.20 29.03 25.06
N GLY A 225 -20.27 28.29 24.78
CA GLY A 225 -20.89 28.24 23.45
C GLY A 225 -20.34 27.15 22.52
N ALA A 226 -19.62 26.15 23.02
CA ALA A 226 -19.31 24.94 22.27
C ALA A 226 -20.62 24.28 21.79
N SER A 227 -20.83 24.29 20.48
CA SER A 227 -22.00 23.75 19.81
C SER A 227 -21.67 23.43 18.35
N PRO A 228 -22.50 22.66 17.63
CA PRO A 228 -22.27 22.35 16.22
C PRO A 228 -22.17 23.60 15.34
N GLU A 229 -22.84 24.69 15.74
CA GLU A 229 -22.89 25.97 15.02
C GLU A 229 -21.65 26.84 15.26
N ARG A 230 -20.87 26.56 16.31
CA ARG A 230 -19.68 27.33 16.70
C ARG A 230 -18.42 26.45 16.84
N PRO A 231 -18.01 25.72 15.80
CA PRO A 231 -16.86 24.83 15.90
C PRO A 231 -15.52 25.58 15.88
N TYR A 232 -15.49 26.84 15.44
CA TYR A 232 -14.25 27.52 15.06
C TYR A 232 -13.62 28.28 16.22
N ILE A 233 -12.35 28.00 16.50
CA ILE A 233 -11.57 28.71 17.51
C ILE A 233 -11.18 30.08 16.96
N GLN A 234 -11.50 31.14 17.71
CA GLN A 234 -11.12 32.53 17.44
C GLN A 234 -9.91 32.95 18.28
N ALA A 235 -9.80 32.40 19.49
CA ALA A 235 -8.66 32.58 20.38
C ALA A 235 -8.60 31.43 21.40
N LEU A 236 -7.40 31.15 21.89
CA LEU A 236 -7.17 30.26 23.02
C LEU A 236 -6.27 30.97 24.02
N HIS A 237 -6.63 30.92 25.30
CA HIS A 237 -5.78 31.36 26.41
C HIS A 237 -5.45 30.19 27.31
N ARG A 238 -4.16 30.03 27.63
CA ARG A 238 -3.68 29.07 28.64
C ARG A 238 -3.25 29.85 29.87
N ARG A 239 -3.90 29.62 31.01
CA ARG A 239 -3.61 30.31 32.28
C ARG A 239 -3.62 31.84 32.15
N GLY A 240 -4.58 32.35 31.39
CA GLY A 240 -4.73 33.78 31.12
C GLY A 240 -3.79 34.37 30.06
N GLN A 241 -2.83 33.59 29.55
CA GLN A 241 -1.92 34.04 28.49
C GLN A 241 -2.40 33.57 27.12
N ALA A 242 -2.26 34.40 26.10
CA ALA A 242 -2.59 34.03 24.72
C ALA A 242 -1.77 32.80 24.28
N HIS A 243 -2.45 31.83 23.68
CA HIS A 243 -1.87 30.61 23.14
C HIS A 243 -2.27 30.52 21.66
N PRO A 244 -1.45 31.05 20.75
CA PRO A 244 -1.81 31.08 19.33
C PRO A 244 -1.48 29.77 18.60
N ARG A 245 -0.75 28.84 19.24
CA ARG A 245 -0.33 27.57 18.62
C ARG A 245 -1.50 26.60 18.50
N ALA A 246 -1.62 25.91 17.36
CA ALA A 246 -2.61 24.85 17.11
C ALA A 246 -2.25 23.50 17.76
N PHE A 247 -1.40 23.51 18.80
CA PHE A 247 -1.02 22.34 19.56
C PHE A 247 -0.66 22.71 21.01
N LEU A 248 -0.70 21.72 21.89
CA LEU A 248 -0.19 21.77 23.27
C LEU A 248 0.98 20.79 23.40
N THR A 249 1.94 21.11 24.25
CA THR A 249 2.99 20.17 24.65
C THR A 249 2.55 19.30 25.83
N TRP A 250 3.20 18.15 26.01
CA TRP A 250 2.98 17.26 27.15
C TRP A 250 3.20 17.98 28.47
N GLU A 251 4.27 18.77 28.58
CA GLU A 251 4.59 19.57 29.76
C GLU A 251 3.47 20.59 30.05
N GLU A 252 2.90 21.18 29.01
CA GLU A 252 1.83 22.16 29.14
C GLU A 252 0.52 21.57 29.63
N LEU A 253 0.18 20.37 29.16
CA LEU A 253 -0.96 19.59 29.64
C LEU A 253 -0.74 19.13 31.08
N MET A 254 0.43 18.56 31.38
CA MET A 254 0.73 18.00 32.70
C MET A 254 0.85 19.05 33.81
N ALA A 255 1.14 20.31 33.45
CA ALA A 255 1.05 21.41 34.41
C ALA A 255 -0.39 21.64 34.90
N GLY A 256 -1.42 21.28 34.13
CA GLY A 256 -2.83 21.61 34.38
C GLY A 256 -3.12 23.10 34.17
N GLY A 257 -4.12 23.63 34.87
CA GLY A 257 -4.60 25.01 34.76
C GLY A 257 -5.75 25.17 33.77
N GLU A 258 -6.10 26.42 33.47
CA GLU A 258 -7.22 26.75 32.58
C GLU A 258 -6.78 26.81 31.10
N LEU A 259 -7.54 26.16 30.22
CA LEU A 259 -7.58 26.38 28.78
C LEU A 259 -8.92 27.05 28.43
N ARG A 260 -8.89 28.31 28.00
CA ARG A 260 -10.08 29.11 27.68
C ARG A 260 -10.18 29.35 26.18
N PHE A 261 -11.16 28.71 25.56
CA PHE A 261 -11.48 28.83 24.15
C PHE A 261 -12.51 29.93 23.91
N THR A 262 -12.27 30.78 22.92
CA THR A 262 -13.26 31.67 22.33
C THR A 262 -13.70 31.05 21.01
N LEU A 263 -14.97 30.65 20.91
CA LEU A 263 -15.51 29.98 19.72
C LEU A 263 -16.37 30.92 18.86
N GLY A 264 -16.43 30.67 17.56
CA GLY A 264 -17.16 31.46 16.57
C GLY A 264 -17.84 30.60 15.51
N THR A 265 -18.75 31.21 14.76
CA THR A 265 -19.53 30.56 13.69
C THR A 265 -18.79 30.51 12.35
N GLN A 266 -17.69 31.27 12.20
CA GLN A 266 -16.87 31.36 11.00
C GLN A 266 -15.41 30.98 11.29
N PRO A 267 -14.69 30.42 10.30
CA PRO A 267 -13.25 30.21 10.39
C PRO A 267 -12.48 31.46 10.81
N SER A 268 -11.34 31.27 11.46
CA SER A 268 -10.39 32.35 11.79
C SER A 268 -8.96 31.93 11.44
N ASP A 269 -8.04 32.89 11.43
CA ASP A 269 -6.62 32.64 11.17
C ASP A 269 -5.85 32.08 12.40
N TRP A 270 -6.51 31.86 13.54
CA TRP A 270 -5.86 31.32 14.74
C TRP A 270 -5.12 30.01 14.46
N GLY A 271 -3.84 29.93 14.83
CA GLY A 271 -3.04 28.71 14.69
C GLY A 271 -2.50 28.43 13.29
N SER A 272 -2.57 29.41 12.38
CA SER A 272 -2.27 29.20 10.96
C SER A 272 -0.84 29.61 10.58
N ALA A 273 -0.20 30.47 11.38
CA ALA A 273 1.18 30.89 11.13
C ALA A 273 2.14 29.70 11.23
N GLU A 274 3.22 29.69 10.45
CA GLU A 274 4.13 28.53 10.39
C GLU A 274 4.67 28.11 11.76
N VAL A 275 5.04 29.07 12.61
CA VAL A 275 5.52 28.85 13.99
C VAL A 275 4.44 28.37 14.96
N GLU A 276 3.16 28.49 14.57
CA GLU A 276 2.00 28.10 15.37
C GLU A 276 1.50 26.68 15.06
N ARG A 277 1.97 26.09 13.96
CA ARG A 277 1.55 24.75 13.51
C ARG A 277 2.23 23.65 14.33
N PRO A 278 1.59 22.50 14.55
CA PRO A 278 2.29 21.31 14.98
C PRO A 278 3.34 20.91 13.93
N ARG A 279 4.45 20.32 14.40
CA ARG A 279 5.56 19.93 13.51
C ARG A 279 6.17 18.62 13.95
N THR A 280 6.19 17.67 13.03
CA THR A 280 6.94 16.43 13.15
C THR A 280 7.79 16.24 11.90
N ALA A 281 9.07 15.94 12.13
CA ALA A 281 10.06 15.70 11.10
C ALA A 281 11.05 14.64 11.58
N THR A 282 11.49 13.77 10.69
CA THR A 282 12.57 12.82 11.02
C THR A 282 13.90 13.57 11.07
N PRO A 283 14.68 13.49 12.17
CA PRO A 283 16.00 14.10 12.24
C PRO A 283 17.03 13.47 11.30
N GLY A 284 18.12 14.19 11.07
CA GLY A 284 19.27 13.69 10.33
C GLY A 284 19.22 13.94 8.82
N PRO A 285 20.23 13.44 8.08
CA PRO A 285 20.31 13.64 6.65
C PRO A 285 19.15 12.95 5.94
N GLN A 286 18.62 13.60 4.92
CA GLN A 286 17.55 13.06 4.10
C GLN A 286 18.05 11.84 3.32
N VAL A 287 17.35 10.70 3.46
CA VAL A 287 17.61 9.51 2.65
C VAL A 287 17.13 9.75 1.22
N VAL A 288 17.99 9.42 0.25
CA VAL A 288 17.63 9.38 -1.17
C VAL A 288 16.82 8.11 -1.43
N PRO A 289 15.57 8.20 -1.90
CA PRO A 289 14.77 7.02 -2.21
C PRO A 289 15.42 6.17 -3.30
N ALA A 290 15.34 4.84 -3.20
CA ALA A 290 15.70 3.97 -4.31
C ALA A 290 14.93 4.37 -5.58
N PRO A 291 15.60 4.37 -6.76
CA PRO A 291 14.93 4.55 -8.04
C PRO A 291 13.80 3.55 -8.24
N PHE A 292 12.97 3.82 -9.25
CA PHE A 292 11.92 2.91 -9.70
C PHE A 292 11.86 2.90 -11.23
N VAL A 293 11.29 1.83 -11.78
CA VAL A 293 10.92 1.75 -13.19
C VAL A 293 9.55 2.42 -13.36
N ALA A 294 9.54 3.58 -14.01
CA ALA A 294 8.34 4.38 -14.27
C ALA A 294 7.57 3.88 -15.49
N GLU A 295 8.30 3.47 -16.53
CA GLU A 295 7.78 2.92 -17.77
C GLU A 295 8.67 1.76 -18.24
N GLY A 296 8.10 0.88 -19.07
CA GLY A 296 8.79 -0.29 -19.59
C GLY A 296 8.30 -1.57 -18.93
N ALA A 297 7.85 -2.53 -19.74
CA ALA A 297 7.45 -3.83 -19.22
C ALA A 297 8.70 -4.63 -18.85
N SER A 298 8.72 -5.21 -17.65
CA SER A 298 9.74 -6.18 -17.23
C SER A 298 9.77 -7.41 -18.15
N HIS A 299 8.65 -7.73 -18.80
CA HIS A 299 8.53 -8.81 -19.77
C HIS A 299 8.10 -8.24 -21.11
N PHE A 300 8.91 -8.44 -22.15
CA PHE A 300 8.73 -7.73 -23.41
C PHE A 300 9.04 -8.58 -24.64
N ARG A 301 8.51 -8.15 -25.79
CA ARG A 301 8.75 -8.73 -27.12
C ARG A 301 9.55 -7.73 -27.94
N GLY A 302 10.52 -8.19 -28.72
CA GLY A 302 11.40 -7.30 -29.47
C GLY A 302 12.24 -6.43 -28.51
N THR A 303 11.79 -5.20 -28.28
CA THR A 303 12.46 -4.19 -27.45
C THR A 303 11.46 -3.52 -26.50
N THR A 304 11.88 -3.19 -25.29
CA THR A 304 11.14 -2.37 -24.34
C THR A 304 11.84 -1.03 -24.11
N ALA A 305 11.02 0.01 -24.00
CA ALA A 305 11.43 1.37 -23.69
C ALA A 305 11.28 1.59 -22.18
N VAL A 306 12.40 1.63 -21.46
CA VAL A 306 12.42 1.76 -20.00
C VAL A 306 12.68 3.20 -19.60
N ARG A 307 11.86 3.73 -18.70
CA ARG A 307 12.10 5.04 -18.06
C ARG A 307 12.29 4.84 -16.57
N LEU A 308 13.39 5.35 -16.04
CA LEU A 308 13.66 5.35 -14.61
C LEU A 308 13.18 6.65 -13.97
N GLY A 309 12.77 6.56 -12.70
CA GLY A 309 12.38 7.71 -11.88
C GLY A 309 12.92 7.61 -10.47
N VAL A 310 12.88 8.72 -9.74
CA VAL A 310 13.20 8.81 -8.32
C VAL A 310 12.23 9.79 -7.66
N ALA A 311 11.76 9.47 -6.46
CA ALA A 311 10.71 10.24 -5.80
C ALA A 311 11.21 11.58 -5.21
N LEU A 312 12.54 11.75 -5.10
CA LEU A 312 13.16 12.97 -4.58
C LEU A 312 13.51 13.93 -5.72
N PRO A 313 12.87 15.12 -5.79
CA PRO A 313 13.26 16.15 -6.76
C PRO A 313 14.74 16.52 -6.66
N GLY A 314 15.39 16.72 -7.82
CA GLY A 314 16.81 17.08 -7.91
C GLY A 314 17.79 15.90 -7.79
N ALA A 315 17.33 14.69 -7.45
CA ALA A 315 18.20 13.52 -7.46
C ALA A 315 18.48 13.04 -8.88
N ARG A 316 19.73 12.64 -9.14
CA ARG A 316 20.22 12.12 -10.43
C ARG A 316 20.29 10.60 -10.38
N VAL A 317 19.75 9.92 -11.40
CA VAL A 317 19.72 8.46 -11.46
C VAL A 317 20.73 7.96 -12.48
N HIS A 318 21.69 7.14 -12.05
CA HIS A 318 22.61 6.43 -12.95
C HIS A 318 22.27 4.95 -12.99
N TYR A 319 22.56 4.29 -14.11
CA TYR A 319 22.19 2.90 -14.34
C TYR A 319 23.26 2.09 -15.06
N THR A 320 23.10 0.78 -15.02
CA THR A 320 23.91 -0.21 -15.74
C THR A 320 22.99 -1.31 -16.29
N LEU A 321 23.40 -1.94 -17.40
CA LEU A 321 22.67 -3.04 -18.06
C LEU A 321 23.45 -4.36 -18.08
N ASP A 322 24.67 -4.34 -17.55
CA ASP A 322 25.58 -5.49 -17.46
C ASP A 322 25.54 -6.16 -16.07
N GLY A 323 24.67 -5.68 -15.17
CA GLY A 323 24.52 -6.17 -13.80
C GLY A 323 25.54 -5.63 -12.78
N SER A 324 26.48 -4.76 -13.19
CA SER A 324 27.40 -4.07 -12.27
C SER A 324 26.67 -3.02 -11.42
N GLU A 325 27.19 -2.66 -10.25
CA GLU A 325 26.58 -1.58 -9.46
C GLU A 325 26.84 -0.21 -10.10
N PRO A 326 25.81 0.65 -10.29
CA PRO A 326 26.00 1.97 -10.84
C PRO A 326 26.84 2.87 -9.93
N THR A 327 27.64 3.75 -10.55
CA THR A 327 28.39 4.83 -9.90
C THR A 327 28.02 6.18 -10.55
N GLU A 328 28.49 7.30 -10.01
CA GLU A 328 28.30 8.62 -10.66
C GLU A 328 28.97 8.73 -12.04
N ALA A 329 29.89 7.82 -12.37
CA ALA A 329 30.51 7.72 -13.70
C ALA A 329 29.70 6.84 -14.68
N SER A 330 28.71 6.09 -14.19
CA SER A 330 27.82 5.29 -15.05
C SER A 330 26.90 6.20 -15.86
N PRO A 331 26.30 5.72 -16.97
CA PRO A 331 25.35 6.50 -17.75
C PRO A 331 24.20 7.08 -16.91
N LEU A 332 23.89 8.35 -17.15
CA LEU A 332 22.78 9.05 -16.50
C LEU A 332 21.46 8.70 -17.23
N ALA A 333 20.39 8.46 -16.46
CA ALA A 333 19.08 8.09 -16.99
C ALA A 333 18.27 9.31 -17.46
N GLU A 334 18.79 10.05 -18.44
CA GLU A 334 18.12 11.21 -19.06
C GLU A 334 17.23 10.76 -20.23
N GLY A 335 16.13 10.07 -19.93
CA GLY A 335 15.13 9.65 -20.91
C GLY A 335 14.92 8.14 -20.95
N THR A 336 14.63 7.63 -22.15
CA THR A 336 14.29 6.23 -22.38
C THR A 336 15.54 5.38 -22.61
N ILE A 337 15.66 4.29 -21.87
CA ILE A 337 16.67 3.26 -22.00
C ILE A 337 16.07 2.12 -22.82
N SER A 338 16.70 1.78 -23.94
CA SER A 338 16.26 0.67 -24.78
C SER A 338 16.83 -0.65 -24.26
N ILE A 339 15.97 -1.65 -24.05
CA ILE A 339 16.36 -3.02 -23.69
C ILE A 339 15.78 -3.98 -24.74
N ASP A 340 16.65 -4.74 -25.39
CA ASP A 340 16.33 -5.65 -26.50
C ASP A 340 16.69 -7.12 -26.22
N ARG A 341 17.20 -7.40 -25.02
CA ARG A 341 17.58 -8.72 -24.54
C ARG A 341 17.27 -8.89 -23.06
N SER A 342 17.15 -10.13 -22.61
CA SER A 342 17.01 -10.41 -21.18
C SER A 342 18.26 -9.96 -20.41
N GLY A 343 18.07 -9.42 -19.22
CA GLY A 343 19.16 -8.94 -18.38
C GLY A 343 18.68 -8.25 -17.12
N VAL A 344 19.63 -7.84 -16.29
CA VAL A 344 19.35 -7.08 -15.06
C VAL A 344 19.77 -5.63 -15.27
N LEU A 345 18.79 -4.74 -15.12
CA LEU A 345 19.05 -3.31 -14.98
C LEU A 345 19.29 -3.01 -13.51
N LYS A 346 20.42 -2.38 -13.19
CA LYS A 346 20.64 -1.78 -11.88
C LYS A 346 20.61 -0.28 -11.99
N ALA A 347 20.02 0.39 -11.00
CA ALA A 347 19.98 1.84 -10.94
C ALA A 347 20.23 2.35 -9.52
N ARG A 348 20.81 3.53 -9.39
CA ARG A 348 21.04 4.18 -8.10
C ARG A 348 20.86 5.69 -8.26
N ALA A 349 20.44 6.37 -7.19
CA ALA A 349 20.22 7.80 -7.19
C ALA A 349 21.19 8.53 -6.26
N TRP A 350 21.60 9.73 -6.68
CA TRP A 350 22.48 10.62 -5.94
C TRP A 350 21.88 12.01 -5.80
N VAL A 351 22.21 12.67 -4.70
CA VAL A 351 22.00 14.10 -4.49
C VAL A 351 23.33 14.71 -4.05
N GLU A 352 23.58 15.97 -4.42
CA GLU A 352 24.82 16.65 -4.07
C GLU A 352 25.02 16.68 -2.54
N GLY A 353 26.21 16.26 -2.09
CA GLY A 353 26.56 16.22 -0.66
C GLY A 353 25.81 15.18 0.18
N GLY A 354 25.00 14.32 -0.43
CA GLY A 354 24.21 13.28 0.24
C GLY A 354 24.74 11.86 0.02
N GLU A 355 24.31 10.96 0.90
CA GLU A 355 24.52 9.53 0.70
C GLU A 355 23.65 9.03 -0.48
N PRO A 356 24.19 8.17 -1.35
CA PRO A 356 23.40 7.62 -2.45
C PRO A 356 22.29 6.68 -1.95
N SER A 357 21.28 6.51 -2.79
CA SER A 357 20.18 5.58 -2.51
C SER A 357 20.67 4.13 -2.41
N PRO A 358 19.83 3.22 -1.87
CA PRO A 358 19.94 1.80 -2.18
C PRO A 358 19.91 1.56 -3.70
N VAL A 359 20.54 0.48 -4.15
CA VAL A 359 20.51 0.05 -5.56
C VAL A 359 19.14 -0.55 -5.85
N LEU A 360 18.49 -0.03 -6.89
CA LEU A 360 17.40 -0.70 -7.58
C LEU A 360 17.99 -1.85 -8.41
N GLU A 361 17.39 -3.04 -8.30
CA GLU A 361 17.63 -4.17 -9.20
C GLU A 361 16.30 -4.55 -9.87
N ALA A 362 16.26 -4.48 -11.20
CA ALA A 362 15.08 -4.81 -12.00
C ALA A 362 15.46 -5.83 -13.09
N THR A 363 14.76 -6.96 -13.11
CA THR A 363 14.97 -8.00 -14.13
C THR A 363 14.07 -7.71 -15.33
N PHE A 364 14.67 -7.74 -16.51
CA PHE A 364 13.98 -7.65 -17.79
C PHE A 364 14.14 -8.96 -18.55
N THR A 365 13.03 -9.52 -19.04
CA THR A 365 12.98 -10.79 -19.74
C THR A 365 12.39 -10.60 -21.12
N ARG A 366 13.13 -10.97 -22.15
CA ARG A 366 12.63 -11.01 -23.53
C ARG A 366 11.89 -12.32 -23.76
N VAL A 367 10.60 -12.21 -24.07
CA VAL A 367 9.69 -13.33 -24.34
C VAL A 367 9.72 -13.69 -25.84
N PRO A 368 9.65 -14.98 -26.23
CA PRO A 368 9.57 -15.38 -27.63
C PRO A 368 8.47 -14.67 -28.39
N GLU A 369 8.77 -14.15 -29.58
CA GLU A 369 7.85 -13.36 -30.40
C GLU A 369 6.66 -14.18 -30.91
N GLY A 370 5.56 -13.49 -31.24
CA GLY A 370 4.37 -14.10 -31.86
C GLY A 370 3.43 -14.87 -30.92
N ARG A 371 3.76 -15.06 -29.64
CA ARG A 371 2.84 -15.67 -28.67
C ARG A 371 1.72 -14.72 -28.26
N SER A 372 0.51 -15.22 -28.06
CA SER A 372 -0.60 -14.47 -27.43
C SER A 372 -1.46 -15.39 -26.59
N LEU A 373 -2.11 -14.84 -25.56
CA LEU A 373 -2.96 -15.58 -24.63
C LEU A 373 -4.35 -14.93 -24.59
N VAL A 374 -5.38 -15.75 -24.72
CA VAL A 374 -6.78 -15.39 -24.45
C VAL A 374 -7.25 -16.18 -23.25
N ILE A 375 -7.73 -15.48 -22.22
CA ILE A 375 -8.24 -16.08 -20.98
C ILE A 375 -9.77 -16.02 -20.99
N GLN A 376 -10.43 -17.17 -20.96
CA GLN A 376 -11.87 -17.28 -20.71
C GLN A 376 -12.08 -17.62 -19.23
N GLY A 377 -12.19 -16.56 -18.44
CA GLY A 377 -12.26 -16.59 -16.99
C GLY A 377 -11.84 -15.23 -16.43
N ARG A 378 -11.95 -15.05 -15.12
CA ARG A 378 -11.58 -13.81 -14.43
C ARG A 378 -10.64 -14.13 -13.29
N TYR A 379 -9.36 -13.79 -13.47
CA TYR A 379 -8.40 -13.84 -12.37
C TYR A 379 -8.70 -12.73 -11.34
N SER A 380 -8.28 -12.98 -10.11
CA SER A 380 -8.34 -12.01 -9.02
C SER A 380 -7.35 -10.88 -9.28
N ARG A 381 -7.78 -9.63 -9.10
CA ARG A 381 -6.87 -8.47 -9.18
C ARG A 381 -5.77 -8.51 -8.12
N GLN A 382 -6.06 -9.13 -6.98
CA GLN A 382 -5.08 -9.36 -5.90
C GLN A 382 -3.95 -10.32 -6.34
N TYR A 383 -4.25 -11.24 -7.26
CA TYR A 383 -3.37 -12.30 -7.73
C TYR A 383 -3.34 -12.27 -9.26
N SER A 384 -2.90 -11.15 -9.84
CA SER A 384 -2.91 -10.96 -11.29
C SER A 384 -1.66 -11.51 -11.99
N ALA A 385 -0.55 -11.69 -11.27
CA ALA A 385 0.76 -12.05 -11.81
C ALA A 385 1.21 -11.24 -13.02
N GLY A 386 0.86 -9.94 -13.08
CA GLY A 386 1.19 -9.10 -14.22
C GLY A 386 0.10 -9.02 -15.31
N GLY A 387 -1.03 -9.71 -15.13
CA GLY A 387 -2.23 -9.55 -15.94
C GLY A 387 -2.34 -10.55 -17.11
N ASP A 388 -2.87 -10.10 -18.24
CA ASP A 388 -3.36 -10.99 -19.31
C ASP A 388 -2.27 -11.80 -20.04
N SER A 389 -0.99 -11.50 -19.79
CA SER A 389 0.15 -12.24 -20.35
C SER A 389 0.88 -13.11 -19.33
N ALA A 390 0.44 -13.15 -18.07
CA ALA A 390 1.16 -13.78 -16.96
C ALA A 390 1.57 -15.23 -17.24
N LEU A 391 0.69 -16.01 -17.90
CA LEU A 391 0.95 -17.44 -18.13
C LEU A 391 1.76 -17.74 -19.41
N ILE A 392 2.25 -16.71 -20.09
CA ILE A 392 3.08 -16.84 -21.30
C ILE A 392 4.27 -15.86 -21.29
N ASP A 393 4.60 -15.31 -20.13
CA ASP A 393 5.69 -14.34 -19.97
C ASP A 393 7.01 -15.01 -19.57
N GLY A 394 6.99 -16.32 -19.29
CA GLY A 394 8.15 -17.11 -18.92
C GLY A 394 8.50 -17.02 -17.43
N LEU A 395 7.71 -16.32 -16.62
CA LEU A 395 7.90 -16.25 -15.17
C LEU A 395 7.39 -17.51 -14.48
N ARG A 396 8.17 -17.98 -13.52
CA ARG A 396 7.78 -19.09 -12.65
C ARG A 396 7.56 -18.58 -11.22
N GLY A 397 6.46 -19.01 -10.63
CA GLY A 397 6.10 -18.68 -9.26
C GLY A 397 6.94 -19.47 -8.26
N GLY A 398 7.32 -18.85 -7.13
CA GLY A 398 8.00 -19.55 -6.03
C GLY A 398 7.04 -20.29 -5.10
N ALA A 399 7.56 -20.97 -4.07
CA ALA A 399 6.74 -21.60 -3.03
C ALA A 399 5.94 -20.57 -2.20
N HIS A 400 6.39 -19.31 -2.16
CA HIS A 400 5.70 -18.22 -1.50
C HIS A 400 4.82 -17.48 -2.51
N TRP A 401 3.57 -17.91 -2.64
CA TRP A 401 2.64 -17.38 -3.64
C TRP A 401 2.38 -15.87 -3.52
N ARG A 402 2.57 -15.29 -2.32
CA ARG A 402 2.45 -13.85 -2.04
C ARG A 402 3.50 -12.97 -2.74
N GLN A 403 4.50 -13.56 -3.39
CA GLN A 403 5.50 -12.84 -4.17
C GLN A 403 4.95 -12.25 -5.49
N GLY A 404 3.69 -12.52 -5.82
CA GLY A 404 3.01 -11.85 -6.94
C GLY A 404 3.27 -12.48 -8.30
N ARG A 405 3.77 -13.73 -8.36
CA ARG A 405 4.05 -14.49 -9.59
C ARG A 405 3.04 -15.61 -9.87
N TRP A 406 1.88 -15.56 -9.23
CA TRP A 406 0.81 -16.56 -9.41
C TRP A 406 -0.50 -15.86 -9.74
N GLN A 407 -1.10 -16.25 -10.86
CA GLN A 407 -2.41 -15.79 -11.29
C GLN A 407 -3.49 -16.64 -10.63
N GLY A 408 -4.34 -16.01 -9.81
CA GLY A 408 -5.32 -16.70 -8.97
C GLY A 408 -6.74 -16.59 -9.49
N TYR A 409 -7.48 -17.69 -9.49
CA TYR A 409 -8.87 -17.77 -9.93
C TYR A 409 -9.73 -18.42 -8.85
N GLN A 410 -10.88 -17.84 -8.55
CA GLN A 410 -11.76 -18.35 -7.50
C GLN A 410 -13.06 -18.91 -8.07
N GLY A 411 -13.44 -20.10 -7.62
CA GLY A 411 -14.77 -20.69 -7.83
C GLY A 411 -15.21 -20.84 -9.29
N GLN A 412 -14.27 -21.00 -10.22
CA GLN A 412 -14.56 -21.04 -11.66
C GLN A 412 -13.61 -21.97 -12.41
N ASP A 413 -14.13 -22.62 -13.45
CA ASP A 413 -13.32 -23.22 -14.51
C ASP A 413 -12.74 -22.11 -15.39
N VAL A 414 -11.57 -22.35 -15.97
CA VAL A 414 -10.90 -21.36 -16.82
C VAL A 414 -10.36 -22.03 -18.07
N VAL A 415 -10.45 -21.35 -19.21
CA VAL A 415 -9.85 -21.81 -20.46
C VAL A 415 -8.81 -20.80 -20.94
N PHE A 416 -7.59 -21.27 -21.15
CA PHE A 416 -6.52 -20.52 -21.77
C PHE A 416 -6.41 -20.93 -23.23
N THR A 417 -6.37 -19.97 -24.15
CA THR A 417 -6.04 -20.24 -25.56
C THR A 417 -4.77 -19.48 -25.90
N VAL A 418 -3.68 -20.22 -26.10
CA VAL A 418 -2.38 -19.70 -26.48
C VAL A 418 -2.20 -19.85 -27.99
N ASP A 419 -1.92 -18.76 -28.71
CA ASP A 419 -1.27 -18.84 -30.03
C ASP A 419 0.24 -18.85 -29.79
N LEU A 420 0.95 -19.86 -30.28
CA LEU A 420 2.41 -19.97 -30.21
C LEU A 420 3.10 -19.15 -31.30
N GLY A 421 2.33 -18.51 -32.19
CA GLY A 421 2.79 -17.70 -33.32
C GLY A 421 3.10 -18.54 -34.55
N THR A 422 3.82 -19.64 -34.36
CA THR A 422 4.14 -20.62 -35.42
C THR A 422 3.85 -22.04 -34.96
N ALA A 423 3.59 -22.93 -35.92
CA ALA A 423 3.38 -24.34 -35.62
C ALA A 423 4.72 -25.02 -35.32
N GLN A 424 4.84 -25.66 -34.16
CA GLN A 424 6.06 -26.30 -33.68
C GLN A 424 5.77 -27.71 -33.11
N PRO A 425 6.71 -28.66 -33.23
CA PRO A 425 6.51 -30.02 -32.73
C PRO A 425 6.66 -30.05 -31.21
N LEU A 426 5.55 -30.15 -30.47
CA LEU A 426 5.58 -30.13 -29.02
C LEU A 426 5.84 -31.52 -28.44
N GLY A 427 6.85 -31.62 -27.57
CA GLY A 427 7.16 -32.81 -26.78
C GLY A 427 6.30 -32.92 -25.54
N ARG A 428 6.18 -31.82 -24.79
CA ARG A 428 5.43 -31.76 -23.54
C ARG A 428 4.69 -30.44 -23.41
N VAL A 429 3.49 -30.50 -22.83
CA VAL A 429 2.73 -29.31 -22.43
C VAL A 429 2.33 -29.41 -20.96
N ALA A 430 2.39 -28.30 -20.23
CA ALA A 430 2.04 -28.28 -18.81
C ALA A 430 1.52 -26.92 -18.36
N LEU A 431 0.86 -26.91 -17.20
CA LEU A 431 0.49 -25.72 -16.45
C LEU A 431 1.12 -25.81 -15.08
N GLY A 432 1.94 -24.84 -14.71
CA GLY A 432 2.48 -24.78 -13.36
C GLY A 432 1.43 -24.30 -12.37
N CYS A 433 1.22 -25.08 -11.30
CA CYS A 433 0.22 -24.85 -10.26
C CYS A 433 0.84 -24.94 -8.86
N ILE A 434 0.15 -24.35 -7.88
CA ILE A 434 0.50 -24.46 -6.46
C ILE A 434 -0.73 -24.78 -5.62
N GLN A 435 -0.54 -25.60 -4.58
CA GLN A 435 -1.48 -25.81 -3.50
C GLN A 435 -0.92 -25.24 -2.20
N ASP A 436 -1.78 -24.53 -1.49
CA ASP A 436 -1.60 -24.13 -0.10
C ASP A 436 -3.00 -24.06 0.52
N THR A 437 -3.48 -25.22 0.99
CA THR A 437 -4.86 -25.38 1.47
C THR A 437 -5.17 -24.45 2.63
N ARG A 438 -4.19 -24.12 3.49
CA ARG A 438 -4.38 -23.14 4.59
C ARG A 438 -4.75 -21.76 4.06
N SER A 439 -4.27 -21.43 2.87
CA SER A 439 -4.51 -20.17 2.17
C SER A 439 -5.65 -20.26 1.16
N TRP A 440 -6.49 -21.31 1.25
CA TRP A 440 -7.65 -21.55 0.40
C TRP A 440 -7.29 -21.89 -1.06
N ILE A 441 -6.01 -22.20 -1.35
CA ILE A 441 -5.52 -22.51 -2.69
C ILE A 441 -5.45 -24.02 -2.85
N LEU A 442 -6.24 -24.58 -3.76
CA LEU A 442 -6.26 -26.00 -4.09
C LEU A 442 -5.70 -26.24 -5.49
N MET A 443 -5.09 -27.41 -5.72
CA MET A 443 -4.83 -27.86 -7.08
C MET A 443 -6.14 -28.00 -7.86
N PRO A 444 -6.15 -27.69 -9.17
CA PRO A 444 -7.31 -27.96 -10.01
C PRO A 444 -7.61 -29.46 -10.07
N ARG A 445 -8.88 -29.84 -10.26
CA ARG A 445 -9.30 -31.24 -10.34
C ARG A 445 -8.63 -31.98 -11.50
N GLU A 446 -8.54 -31.30 -12.64
CA GLU A 446 -7.79 -31.75 -13.80
C GLU A 446 -7.47 -30.56 -14.71
N VAL A 447 -6.43 -30.72 -15.53
CA VAL A 447 -6.07 -29.81 -16.61
C VAL A 447 -6.10 -30.57 -17.92
N ILE A 448 -6.87 -30.07 -18.89
CA ILE A 448 -7.07 -30.70 -20.21
C ILE A 448 -6.31 -29.89 -21.24
N PHE A 449 -5.45 -30.54 -22.01
CA PHE A 449 -4.65 -29.92 -23.06
C PHE A 449 -5.16 -30.35 -24.43
N GLU A 450 -5.40 -29.37 -25.30
CA GLU A 450 -5.83 -29.60 -26.68
C GLU A 450 -5.01 -28.75 -27.65
N GLY A 451 -4.62 -29.32 -28.80
CA GLY A 451 -3.77 -28.67 -29.79
C GLY A 451 -4.45 -28.52 -31.16
N ALA A 452 -4.10 -27.45 -31.87
CA ALA A 452 -4.45 -27.27 -33.28
C ALA A 452 -3.28 -26.67 -34.06
N LYS A 453 -3.05 -27.15 -35.29
CA LYS A 453 -2.06 -26.59 -36.23
C LYS A 453 -2.59 -25.35 -36.96
N GLU A 454 -3.77 -25.49 -37.57
CA GLU A 454 -4.45 -24.48 -38.41
C GLU A 454 -5.97 -24.52 -38.12
N GLY A 455 -6.69 -23.41 -38.40
CA GLY A 455 -8.16 -23.40 -38.37
C GLY A 455 -8.86 -23.56 -37.01
N ARG A 456 -8.13 -23.47 -35.88
CA ARG A 456 -8.65 -23.60 -34.48
C ARG A 456 -9.53 -24.85 -34.25
N THR A 457 -9.37 -25.91 -35.04
CA THR A 457 -9.99 -27.21 -34.77
C THR A 457 -9.10 -27.98 -33.80
N PHE A 458 -9.46 -27.94 -32.52
CA PHE A 458 -8.68 -28.52 -31.43
C PHE A 458 -8.86 -30.04 -31.34
N ARG A 459 -7.76 -30.73 -31.01
CA ARG A 459 -7.73 -32.17 -30.70
C ARG A 459 -7.11 -32.35 -29.32
N GLU A 460 -7.68 -33.22 -28.50
CA GLU A 460 -7.14 -33.52 -27.17
C GLU A 460 -5.75 -34.16 -27.27
N LEU A 461 -4.80 -33.59 -26.55
CA LEU A 461 -3.43 -34.11 -26.38
C LEU A 461 -3.34 -34.98 -25.13
N GLY A 462 -4.08 -34.61 -24.08
CA GLY A 462 -4.20 -35.39 -22.86
C GLY A 462 -4.76 -34.60 -21.68
N ARG A 463 -4.82 -35.26 -20.53
CA ARG A 463 -5.30 -34.70 -19.26
C ARG A 463 -4.30 -34.96 -18.15
N ALA A 464 -3.97 -33.92 -17.39
CA ALA A 464 -3.17 -34.02 -16.19
C ALA A 464 -4.07 -33.91 -14.96
N ARG A 465 -3.74 -34.67 -13.92
CA ARG A 465 -4.40 -34.63 -12.60
C ARG A 465 -3.32 -34.41 -11.55
N PRO A 466 -3.60 -33.60 -10.51
CA PRO A 466 -2.62 -33.35 -9.48
C PRO A 466 -2.37 -34.60 -8.66
N THR A 467 -1.14 -34.70 -8.14
CA THR A 467 -0.79 -35.67 -7.09
C THR A 467 -1.21 -35.20 -5.70
N ALA A 468 -1.51 -33.89 -5.57
CA ALA A 468 -1.89 -33.27 -4.31
C ALA A 468 -3.29 -33.73 -3.84
N GLU A 469 -3.36 -34.21 -2.61
CA GLU A 469 -4.64 -34.39 -1.91
C GLU A 469 -5.19 -33.03 -1.45
N PRO A 470 -6.45 -32.65 -1.75
CA PRO A 470 -6.99 -31.32 -1.41
C PRO A 470 -6.92 -30.99 0.08
N GLY A 471 -7.02 -32.00 0.95
CA GLY A 471 -6.93 -31.83 2.40
C GLY A 471 -5.50 -31.69 2.95
N SER A 472 -4.47 -31.87 2.12
CA SER A 472 -3.07 -31.76 2.55
C SER A 472 -2.71 -30.32 2.89
N LEU A 473 -2.01 -30.14 4.00
CA LEU A 473 -1.53 -28.83 4.46
C LEU A 473 -0.09 -28.53 4.01
N GLU A 474 0.51 -29.42 3.21
CA GLU A 474 1.81 -29.17 2.59
C GLU A 474 1.66 -28.19 1.43
N VAL A 475 2.63 -27.28 1.31
CA VAL A 475 2.71 -26.40 0.15
C VAL A 475 3.37 -27.17 -0.97
N LEU A 476 2.59 -27.53 -2.00
CA LEU A 476 3.07 -28.32 -3.13
C LEU A 476 2.97 -27.51 -4.42
N ARG A 477 4.04 -27.56 -5.21
CA ARG A 477 4.06 -27.04 -6.58
C ARG A 477 4.15 -28.21 -7.54
N GLU A 478 3.39 -28.14 -8.61
CA GLU A 478 3.35 -29.20 -9.61
C GLU A 478 3.14 -28.61 -11.00
N ASP A 479 3.89 -29.12 -11.98
CA ASP A 479 3.65 -28.84 -13.40
C ASP A 479 2.71 -29.90 -13.95
N LEU A 480 1.41 -29.60 -13.91
CA LEU A 480 0.36 -30.48 -14.40
C LEU A 480 0.44 -30.55 -15.92
N GLY A 481 1.00 -31.64 -16.44
CA GLY A 481 1.31 -31.76 -17.86
C GLY A 481 1.15 -33.14 -18.46
N VAL A 482 1.23 -33.18 -19.78
CA VAL A 482 1.15 -34.39 -20.61
C VAL A 482 2.19 -34.36 -21.71
N GLU A 483 2.60 -35.55 -22.14
CA GLU A 483 3.40 -35.71 -23.35
C GLU A 483 2.53 -35.42 -24.58
N ALA A 484 3.01 -34.54 -25.46
CA ALA A 484 2.38 -34.16 -26.73
C ALA A 484 2.93 -34.95 -27.92
N GLY A 485 3.96 -35.79 -27.71
CA GLY A 485 4.41 -36.78 -28.69
C GLY A 485 4.96 -36.21 -30.00
N GLY A 486 5.41 -34.97 -30.02
CA GLY A 486 5.92 -34.28 -31.22
C GLY A 486 4.84 -33.72 -32.12
N ALA A 487 3.58 -33.62 -31.66
CA ALA A 487 2.49 -33.07 -32.45
C ALA A 487 2.78 -31.62 -32.88
N LEU A 488 2.58 -31.34 -34.17
CA LEU A 488 2.80 -30.01 -34.74
C LEU A 488 1.63 -29.08 -34.37
N ILE A 489 1.85 -28.19 -33.40
CA ILE A 489 0.81 -27.37 -32.78
C ILE A 489 1.18 -25.89 -32.87
N ARG A 490 0.21 -25.06 -33.22
CA ARG A 490 0.30 -23.59 -33.13
C ARG A 490 -0.61 -23.05 -32.04
N TYR A 491 -1.84 -23.53 -31.96
CA TYR A 491 -2.80 -23.09 -30.95
C TYR A 491 -2.94 -24.16 -29.87
N LEU A 492 -2.69 -23.78 -28.63
CA LEU A 492 -2.87 -24.64 -27.46
C LEU A 492 -4.08 -24.13 -26.66
N ARG A 493 -5.04 -25.00 -26.38
CA ARG A 493 -6.15 -24.73 -25.47
C ARG A 493 -5.95 -25.54 -24.20
N VAL A 494 -5.92 -24.85 -23.07
CA VAL A 494 -5.72 -25.43 -21.74
C VAL A 494 -6.97 -25.17 -20.92
N THR A 495 -7.75 -26.20 -20.64
CA THR A 495 -8.96 -26.10 -19.82
C THR A 495 -8.65 -26.57 -18.41
N VAL A 496 -8.77 -25.68 -17.43
CA VAL A 496 -8.57 -25.96 -16.01
C VAL A 496 -9.93 -26.18 -15.35
N ARG A 497 -10.12 -27.37 -14.76
CA ARG A 497 -11.32 -27.68 -13.98
C ARG A 497 -11.08 -27.36 -12.52
N HIS A 498 -11.92 -26.50 -11.96
CA HIS A 498 -11.85 -26.08 -10.57
C HIS A 498 -12.01 -27.27 -9.62
N ALA A 499 -11.32 -27.21 -8.48
CA ALA A 499 -11.32 -28.27 -7.46
C ALA A 499 -12.69 -28.44 -6.78
N GLY A 500 -13.51 -27.39 -6.77
CA GLY A 500 -14.71 -27.28 -5.95
C GLY A 500 -14.47 -26.51 -4.64
N PRO A 501 -15.44 -26.54 -3.71
CA PRO A 501 -15.33 -25.83 -2.44
C PRO A 501 -14.22 -26.40 -1.55
N LEU A 502 -13.84 -25.64 -0.53
CA LEU A 502 -12.87 -26.06 0.46
C LEU A 502 -13.32 -27.32 1.22
N PRO A 503 -12.40 -28.24 1.53
CA PRO A 503 -12.71 -29.53 2.15
C PRO A 503 -13.25 -29.36 3.58
N SER A 504 -13.95 -30.39 4.06
CA SER A 504 -14.64 -30.37 5.37
C SER A 504 -13.71 -30.17 6.58
N ASN A 505 -12.42 -30.48 6.44
CA ASN A 505 -11.40 -30.29 7.47
C ASN A 505 -10.78 -28.88 7.48
N HIS A 506 -11.21 -27.99 6.58
CA HIS A 506 -10.72 -26.62 6.50
C HIS A 506 -11.66 -25.65 7.27
N PRO A 507 -11.15 -24.63 8.01
CA PRO A 507 -12.00 -23.69 8.74
C PRO A 507 -13.04 -22.95 7.87
N GLY A 508 -12.72 -22.73 6.59
CA GLY A 508 -13.62 -22.17 5.58
C GLY A 508 -14.39 -23.21 4.75
N ALA A 509 -14.60 -24.43 5.26
CA ALA A 509 -15.27 -25.52 4.55
C ALA A 509 -16.53 -25.08 3.82
N GLY A 510 -16.73 -25.57 2.59
CA GLY A 510 -17.88 -25.21 1.74
C GLY A 510 -17.72 -23.89 0.97
N SER A 511 -16.76 -23.04 1.32
CA SER A 511 -16.50 -21.80 0.59
C SER A 511 -15.74 -22.05 -0.72
N PRO A 512 -15.88 -21.19 -1.75
CA PRO A 512 -15.14 -21.33 -3.01
C PRO A 512 -13.62 -21.25 -2.81
N SER A 513 -12.89 -22.27 -3.25
CA SER A 513 -11.42 -22.29 -3.25
C SER A 513 -10.84 -21.47 -4.41
N PHE A 514 -9.57 -21.08 -4.29
CA PHE A 514 -8.77 -20.60 -5.40
C PHE A 514 -8.03 -21.77 -6.08
N PHE A 515 -7.71 -21.63 -7.37
CA PHE A 515 -6.53 -22.28 -7.95
C PHE A 515 -5.58 -21.19 -8.45
N PHE A 516 -4.27 -21.46 -8.36
CA PHE A 516 -3.21 -20.54 -8.75
C PHE A 516 -2.37 -21.17 -9.86
N ALA A 517 -2.05 -20.39 -10.90
CA ALA A 517 -1.22 -20.81 -12.03
C ALA A 517 -0.09 -19.78 -12.30
N ASP A 518 1.09 -20.22 -12.74
CA ASP A 518 2.21 -19.34 -13.09
C ASP A 518 2.51 -19.28 -14.59
N GLU A 519 2.73 -20.41 -15.27
CA GLU A 519 3.14 -20.45 -16.69
C GLU A 519 2.53 -21.67 -17.42
N ILE A 520 2.15 -21.47 -18.68
CA ILE A 520 1.82 -22.54 -19.63
C ILE A 520 3.10 -22.94 -20.39
N LEU A 521 3.62 -24.11 -20.05
CA LEU A 521 4.80 -24.68 -20.69
C LEU A 521 4.41 -25.36 -22.00
N ALA A 522 5.14 -25.03 -23.08
CA ALA A 522 5.06 -25.68 -24.38
C ALA A 522 6.48 -26.00 -24.84
N GLU A 523 6.94 -27.22 -24.52
CA GLU A 523 8.30 -27.70 -24.76
C GLU A 523 8.37 -28.40 -26.12
N VAL A 524 9.40 -28.09 -26.92
CA VAL A 524 9.59 -28.65 -28.27
C VAL A 524 10.29 -30.01 -28.20
N SER A 525 9.89 -30.96 -29.05
CA SER A 525 10.57 -32.26 -29.17
C SER A 525 11.93 -32.14 -29.88
N GLY A 526 13.04 -32.41 -29.19
CA GLY A 526 14.39 -32.54 -29.78
C GLY A 526 15.46 -31.72 -29.05
N PRO A 527 16.77 -32.00 -29.27
CA PRO A 527 17.84 -31.26 -28.59
C PRO A 527 17.79 -29.79 -29.00
N ILE A 528 17.89 -28.90 -28.00
CA ILE A 528 18.17 -27.48 -28.22
C ILE A 528 19.50 -27.43 -28.98
N GLY A 529 19.43 -27.16 -30.28
CA GLY A 529 20.62 -26.97 -31.13
C GLY A 529 21.42 -25.75 -30.68
N PRO A 530 22.74 -25.71 -31.01
CA PRO A 530 23.76 -24.94 -30.31
C PRO A 530 23.50 -23.43 -30.17
#